data_AF-N1MMA1-F1
#
_entry.id   AF-N1MMA1-F1
#
_cell.length_a   1.000
_cell.length_b   1.000
_cell.length_c   1.000
_cell.angle_alpha   90.00
_cell.angle_beta   90.00
_cell.angle_gamma   90.00
#
_symmetry.space_group_name_H-M   'P 1'
#
loop_
_entity.id
_entity.type
_entity.pdbx_description
1 polymer ?
#
loop_
_entity_poly.entity_id
_entity_poly.type
_entity_poly.pdbx_seq_one_letter_code
_entity_poly.pdbx_strand_id
1 'polypeptide(L)'
;MGLPKSLSCELEARLAEFDDLIATPKANENAVQAFFEANTRFMPTPDILNHRVHMNSVIAKFPIGERSTDYAYLTKSSIEWRLVLVELEDSSKPIFKKSSKNEAFSTEFNDAVAQIDVWRDYVSQHPDRLRDKLRPLMVPAPMAQHRLSVRYVLVIGRSAEFEHHDARKMRLASYGAERDLTVMTYDTIRREVAAGYNKPKAVLRANSRGYRLQSAEAVPTIMFAHMKPAELELSDVAEAALRAEGYDIDAWKRNEPLVFNDKWTRDSEPALYESMHPAVQKFIARQKKSGPGGGSD
;
A
#
# COMPACT_ATOMS: atom_id res chain seq x y z
N MET A 1 -7.00 -15.10 18.88
CA MET A 1 -8.29 -14.41 19.05
C MET A 1 -9.02 -14.55 17.72
N GLY A 2 -10.10 -15.33 17.64
CA GLY A 2 -10.83 -15.57 16.38
C GLY A 2 -11.52 -14.30 15.88
N LEU A 3 -11.71 -14.18 14.57
CA LEU A 3 -12.51 -13.11 13.99
C LEU A 3 -13.97 -13.24 14.47
N PRO A 4 -14.68 -12.14 14.72
CA PRO A 4 -16.13 -12.19 14.99
C PRO A 4 -16.86 -12.95 13.87
N LYS A 5 -17.89 -13.72 14.23
CA LYS A 5 -18.58 -14.63 13.29
C LYS A 5 -19.12 -13.92 12.03
N SER A 6 -19.61 -12.68 12.16
CA SER A 6 -20.07 -11.87 11.02
C SER A 6 -18.94 -11.51 10.05
N LEU A 7 -17.78 -11.10 10.58
CA LEU A 7 -16.56 -10.84 9.81
C LEU A 7 -16.01 -12.10 9.14
N SER A 8 -16.24 -13.29 9.73
CA SER A 8 -15.89 -14.58 9.12
C SER A 8 -16.76 -14.89 7.89
N CYS A 9 -18.09 -14.72 7.99
CA CYS A 9 -19.01 -14.98 6.88
C CYS A 9 -18.79 -14.03 5.69
N GLU A 10 -18.54 -12.75 5.95
CA GLU A 10 -18.21 -11.79 4.91
C GLU A 10 -16.89 -12.16 4.20
N LEU A 11 -15.86 -12.52 4.97
CA LEU A 11 -14.57 -12.95 4.42
C LEU A 11 -14.70 -14.22 3.56
N GLU A 12 -15.50 -15.19 4.00
CA GLU A 12 -15.78 -16.41 3.24
C GLU A 12 -16.46 -16.10 1.89
N ALA A 13 -17.44 -15.19 1.87
CA ALA A 13 -18.09 -14.76 0.63
C ALA A 13 -17.09 -14.07 -0.32
N ARG A 14 -16.25 -13.17 0.20
CA ARG A 14 -15.22 -12.49 -0.60
C ARG A 14 -14.16 -13.45 -1.14
N LEU A 15 -13.80 -14.49 -0.38
CA LEU A 15 -12.89 -15.53 -0.84
C LEU A 15 -13.51 -16.35 -1.99
N ALA A 16 -14.81 -16.65 -1.92
CA ALA A 16 -15.51 -17.33 -3.00
C ALA A 16 -15.58 -16.47 -4.27
N GLU A 17 -15.94 -15.19 -4.14
CA GLU A 17 -15.93 -14.23 -5.26
C GLU A 17 -14.53 -14.13 -5.89
N PHE A 18 -13.49 -14.11 -5.06
CA PHE A 18 -12.11 -14.10 -5.55
C PHE A 18 -11.76 -15.39 -6.29
N ASP A 19 -12.12 -16.56 -5.75
CA ASP A 19 -11.88 -17.86 -6.37
C ASP A 19 -12.54 -17.95 -7.75
N ASP A 20 -13.78 -17.47 -7.90
CA ASP A 20 -14.50 -17.40 -9.18
C ASP A 20 -13.80 -16.46 -10.17
N LEU A 21 -13.36 -15.29 -9.69
CA LEU A 21 -12.65 -14.29 -10.50
C LEU A 21 -11.35 -14.86 -11.08
N ILE A 22 -10.54 -15.54 -10.26
CA ILE A 22 -9.25 -16.07 -10.68
C ILE A 22 -9.34 -17.41 -11.42
N ALA A 23 -10.51 -18.07 -11.40
CA ALA A 23 -10.79 -19.27 -12.19
C ALA A 23 -11.33 -18.95 -13.59
N THR A 24 -11.94 -17.78 -13.77
CA THR A 24 -12.48 -17.35 -15.06
C THR A 24 -11.36 -17.00 -16.04
N PRO A 25 -11.17 -17.75 -17.15
CA PRO A 25 -10.13 -17.45 -18.12
C PRO A 25 -10.35 -16.08 -18.75
N LYS A 26 -9.30 -15.26 -18.85
CA LYS A 26 -9.37 -13.87 -19.34
C LYS A 26 -10.26 -12.95 -18.50
N ALA A 27 -10.45 -13.23 -17.21
CA ALA A 27 -10.88 -12.17 -16.29
C ALA A 27 -9.92 -11.00 -16.49
N ASN A 28 -10.43 -9.94 -17.14
CA ASN A 28 -9.64 -8.79 -17.55
C ASN A 28 -8.88 -8.27 -16.32
N GLU A 29 -7.59 -7.93 -16.46
CA GLU A 29 -6.76 -7.28 -15.43
C GLU A 29 -7.54 -6.16 -14.70
N ASN A 30 -8.37 -5.42 -15.44
CA ASN A 30 -9.27 -4.40 -14.90
C ASN A 30 -10.30 -4.92 -13.88
N ALA A 31 -10.82 -6.14 -14.07
CA ALA A 31 -11.75 -6.78 -13.12
C ALA A 31 -11.03 -7.20 -11.83
N VAL A 32 -9.81 -7.73 -11.94
CA VAL A 32 -8.96 -8.02 -10.77
C VAL A 32 -8.64 -6.73 -10.02
N GLN A 33 -8.19 -5.69 -10.72
CA GLN A 33 -7.92 -4.40 -10.13
C GLN A 33 -9.16 -3.82 -9.42
N ALA A 34 -10.33 -3.87 -10.07
CA ALA A 34 -11.57 -3.39 -9.47
C ALA A 34 -11.94 -4.18 -8.20
N PHE A 35 -11.79 -5.51 -8.21
CA PHE A 35 -12.00 -6.34 -7.04
C PHE A 35 -11.02 -5.99 -5.91
N PHE A 36 -9.76 -5.74 -6.23
CA PHE A 36 -8.71 -5.39 -5.26
C PHE A 36 -8.95 -4.02 -4.64
N GLU A 37 -9.31 -3.01 -5.43
CA GLU A 37 -9.64 -1.67 -4.93
C GLU A 37 -10.89 -1.66 -4.03
N ALA A 38 -11.84 -2.57 -4.28
CA ALA A 38 -13.03 -2.74 -3.44
C ALA A 38 -12.80 -3.63 -2.20
N ASN A 39 -11.76 -4.46 -2.21
CA ASN A 39 -11.45 -5.42 -1.16
C ASN A 39 -9.94 -5.40 -0.89
N THR A 40 -9.45 -4.32 -0.27
CA THR A 40 -8.01 -4.02 -0.19
C THR A 40 -7.19 -5.03 0.61
N ARG A 41 -7.85 -5.92 1.36
CA ARG A 41 -7.24 -7.10 1.96
C ARG A 41 -6.59 -8.01 0.92
N PHE A 42 -7.10 -8.05 -0.31
CA PHE A 42 -6.56 -8.85 -1.40
C PHE A 42 -5.37 -8.18 -2.12
N MET A 43 -4.99 -6.95 -1.74
CA MET A 43 -3.79 -6.29 -2.24
C MET A 43 -2.58 -6.72 -1.39
N PRO A 44 -1.75 -7.68 -1.86
CA PRO A 44 -0.63 -8.18 -1.09
C PRO A 44 0.46 -7.12 -0.91
N THR A 45 1.17 -7.22 0.20
CA THR A 45 2.30 -6.36 0.55
C THR A 45 3.43 -7.24 1.10
N PRO A 46 4.07 -8.08 0.27
CA PRO A 46 5.01 -9.11 0.74
C PRO A 46 6.37 -8.53 1.18
N ASP A 47 6.82 -7.47 0.52
CA ASP A 47 8.11 -6.84 0.77
C ASP A 47 7.94 -5.69 1.76
N ILE A 48 8.02 -6.01 3.06
CA ILE A 48 7.76 -5.10 4.17
C ILE A 48 9.01 -4.95 5.04
N LEU A 49 9.28 -3.71 5.44
CA LEU A 49 10.25 -3.36 6.47
C LEU A 49 9.61 -3.36 7.87
N ASN A 50 10.44 -3.30 8.93
CA ASN A 50 10.00 -3.47 10.32
C ASN A 50 8.96 -2.46 10.83
N HIS A 51 8.69 -1.34 10.14
CA HIS A 51 7.59 -0.42 10.46
C HIS A 51 6.28 -0.71 9.71
N ARG A 52 6.15 -1.86 9.05
CA ARG A 52 4.96 -2.27 8.30
C ARG A 52 4.63 -1.32 7.14
N VAL A 53 3.48 -1.55 6.50
CA VAL A 53 2.95 -0.66 5.46
C VAL A 53 2.72 0.74 6.04
N HIS A 54 3.34 1.73 5.41
CA HIS A 54 3.29 3.12 5.85
C HIS A 54 1.87 3.69 5.73
N MET A 55 1.43 4.38 6.78
CA MET A 55 0.06 4.91 6.94
C MET A 55 -1.06 3.88 6.78
N ASN A 56 -0.74 2.57 6.84
CA ASN A 56 -1.69 1.49 6.52
C ASN A 56 -2.39 1.69 5.16
N SER A 57 -1.64 2.20 4.16
CA SER A 57 -2.20 2.61 2.87
C SER A 57 -1.44 2.05 1.68
N VAL A 58 -2.15 1.91 0.56
CA VAL A 58 -1.62 1.68 -0.79
C VAL A 58 -1.93 2.88 -1.67
N ILE A 59 -1.19 3.01 -2.77
CA ILE A 59 -1.37 4.04 -3.77
C ILE A 59 -1.82 3.35 -5.07
N ALA A 60 -3.10 3.44 -5.39
CA ALA A 60 -3.66 2.91 -6.63
C ALA A 60 -3.13 3.68 -7.84
N LYS A 61 -2.83 2.94 -8.91
CA LYS A 61 -2.35 3.46 -10.20
C LYS A 61 -1.20 4.47 -10.07
N PHE A 62 -0.19 4.15 -9.25
CA PHE A 62 0.91 5.07 -8.95
C PHE A 62 1.74 5.38 -10.21
N PRO A 63 1.88 6.65 -10.61
CA PRO A 63 2.53 7.00 -11.86
C PRO A 63 4.06 6.95 -11.77
N ILE A 64 4.69 6.25 -12.70
CA ILE A 64 6.14 6.13 -12.92
C ILE A 64 6.44 6.49 -14.38
N GLY A 65 6.93 7.71 -14.60
CA GLY A 65 7.08 8.26 -15.95
C GLY A 65 5.73 8.37 -16.67
N GLU A 66 5.66 7.80 -17.87
CA GLU A 66 4.45 7.76 -18.70
C GLU A 66 3.56 6.53 -18.40
N ARG A 67 4.01 5.64 -17.51
CA ARG A 67 3.28 4.45 -17.10
C ARG A 67 2.75 4.62 -15.68
N SER A 68 1.82 3.76 -15.30
CA SER A 68 1.39 3.60 -13.92
C SER A 68 1.53 2.13 -13.54
N THR A 69 1.85 1.88 -12.28
CA THR A 69 1.72 0.55 -11.69
C THR A 69 0.26 0.22 -11.45
N ASP A 70 -0.08 -1.01 -11.10
CA ASP A 70 -1.44 -1.30 -10.60
C ASP A 70 -1.69 -0.68 -9.24
N TYR A 71 -0.71 -0.85 -8.36
CA TYR A 71 -0.60 -0.09 -7.14
C TYR A 71 0.84 -0.03 -6.65
N ALA A 72 1.07 0.79 -5.65
CA ALA A 72 2.33 0.86 -4.94
C ALA A 72 2.06 0.95 -3.44
N TYR A 73 3.08 0.70 -2.63
CA TYR A 73 3.02 1.00 -1.22
C TYR A 73 4.38 1.43 -0.70
N LEU A 74 4.35 2.22 0.36
CA LEU A 74 5.54 2.60 1.10
C LEU A 74 5.66 1.73 2.33
N THR A 75 6.89 1.36 2.66
CA THR A 75 7.27 0.78 3.94
C THR A 75 8.59 1.43 4.36
N LYS A 76 8.89 1.43 5.65
CA LYS A 76 10.13 2.02 6.16
C LYS A 76 10.74 1.24 7.30
N SER A 77 12.02 1.49 7.54
CA SER A 77 12.72 1.15 8.78
C SER A 77 13.19 2.43 9.45
N SER A 78 13.97 2.34 10.52
CA SER A 78 14.60 3.51 11.14
C SER A 78 15.69 4.15 10.29
N ILE A 79 16.10 3.54 9.17
CA ILE A 79 17.26 4.00 8.36
C ILE A 79 16.97 4.08 6.86
N GLU A 80 15.88 3.50 6.37
CA GLU A 80 15.52 3.52 4.95
C GLU A 80 14.01 3.60 4.71
N TRP A 81 13.67 4.19 3.57
CA TRP A 81 12.39 4.05 2.90
C TRP A 81 12.49 2.98 1.83
N ARG A 82 11.37 2.31 1.60
CA ARG A 82 11.19 1.38 0.50
C ARG A 82 9.86 1.65 -0.16
N LEU A 83 9.94 2.00 -1.44
CA LEU A 83 8.80 1.98 -2.33
C LEU A 83 8.70 0.60 -2.96
N VAL A 84 7.52 0.00 -2.91
CA VAL A 84 7.25 -1.25 -3.59
C VAL A 84 6.23 -0.99 -4.69
N LEU A 85 6.60 -1.32 -5.92
CA LEU A 85 5.78 -1.20 -7.11
C LEU A 85 5.18 -2.56 -7.46
N VAL A 86 3.87 -2.62 -7.66
CA VAL A 86 3.18 -3.89 -7.92
C VAL A 86 2.52 -3.87 -9.30
N GLU A 87 2.77 -4.93 -10.05
CA GLU A 87 2.09 -5.30 -11.30
C GLU A 87 1.20 -6.53 -11.06
N LEU A 88 -0.01 -6.48 -11.58
CA LEU A 88 -1.00 -7.54 -11.61
C LEU A 88 -1.13 -8.03 -13.05
N GLU A 89 -1.00 -9.33 -13.23
CA GLU A 89 -1.17 -10.00 -14.50
C GLU A 89 -2.28 -11.04 -14.43
N ASP A 90 -2.82 -11.47 -15.56
CA ASP A 90 -3.90 -12.46 -15.60
C ASP A 90 -3.52 -13.76 -14.85
N SER A 91 -4.45 -14.30 -14.05
CA SER A 91 -4.24 -15.53 -13.27
C SER A 91 -4.01 -16.76 -14.16
N SER A 92 -4.40 -16.69 -15.43
CA SER A 92 -4.23 -17.74 -16.44
C SER A 92 -2.95 -17.60 -17.27
N LYS A 93 -2.21 -16.49 -17.14
CA LYS A 93 -0.91 -16.33 -17.82
C LYS A 93 0.10 -17.34 -17.25
N PRO A 94 0.70 -18.19 -18.09
CA PRO A 94 1.64 -19.19 -17.61
C PRO A 94 2.93 -18.53 -17.15
N ILE A 95 3.56 -19.06 -16.10
CA ILE A 95 4.90 -18.62 -15.67
C ILE A 95 5.98 -19.39 -16.44
N PHE A 96 5.76 -20.69 -16.66
CA PHE A 96 6.72 -21.57 -17.32
C PHE A 96 6.19 -22.09 -18.66
N LYS A 97 7.11 -22.38 -19.59
CA LYS A 97 6.75 -23.08 -20.83
C LYS A 97 6.31 -24.52 -20.50
N LYS A 98 5.18 -24.97 -21.09
CA LYS A 98 4.59 -26.31 -20.86
C LYS A 98 5.55 -27.47 -21.14
N SER A 99 6.42 -27.34 -22.14
CA SER A 99 7.41 -28.36 -22.52
C SER A 99 8.79 -27.72 -22.61
N SER A 100 9.39 -27.45 -21.45
CA SER A 100 10.76 -26.96 -21.38
C SER A 100 11.62 -27.94 -20.60
N LYS A 101 12.64 -28.51 -21.26
CA LYS A 101 13.68 -29.30 -20.59
C LYS A 101 14.48 -28.49 -19.55
N ASN A 102 14.46 -27.16 -19.65
CA ASN A 102 15.30 -26.25 -18.86
C ASN A 102 14.48 -25.34 -17.93
N GLU A 103 13.21 -25.65 -17.65
CA GLU A 103 12.31 -24.77 -16.88
C GLU A 103 12.32 -23.30 -17.33
N ALA A 104 12.30 -23.08 -18.64
CA ALA A 104 12.28 -21.76 -19.25
C ALA A 104 10.97 -21.04 -18.94
N PHE A 105 11.07 -19.75 -18.64
CA PHE A 105 9.93 -18.86 -18.48
C PHE A 105 9.15 -18.73 -19.79
N SER A 106 7.84 -18.55 -19.66
CA SER A 106 6.92 -18.29 -20.78
C SER A 106 7.20 -16.93 -21.43
N THR A 107 6.58 -16.67 -22.58
CA THR A 107 6.66 -15.34 -23.20
C THR A 107 5.90 -14.33 -22.34
N GLU A 108 4.73 -14.71 -21.84
CA GLU A 108 3.85 -13.90 -21.02
C GLU A 108 4.52 -13.44 -19.72
N PHE A 109 5.31 -14.31 -19.08
CA PHE A 109 6.10 -13.95 -17.90
C PHE A 109 7.21 -12.96 -18.25
N ASN A 110 7.93 -13.18 -19.35
CA ASN A 110 8.99 -12.27 -19.77
C ASN A 110 8.43 -10.90 -20.16
N ASP A 111 7.28 -10.85 -20.82
CA ASP A 111 6.60 -9.60 -21.17
C ASP A 111 6.19 -8.83 -19.92
N ALA A 112 5.62 -9.50 -18.91
CA ALA A 112 5.28 -8.89 -17.62
C ALA A 112 6.52 -8.32 -16.91
N VAL A 113 7.65 -9.04 -16.92
CA VAL A 113 8.90 -8.53 -16.36
C VAL A 113 9.44 -7.34 -17.16
N ALA A 114 9.31 -7.35 -18.50
CA ALA A 114 9.71 -6.22 -19.32
C ALA A 114 8.91 -4.94 -18.98
N GLN A 115 7.63 -5.05 -18.60
CA GLN A 115 6.84 -3.92 -18.10
C GLN A 115 7.44 -3.34 -16.81
N ILE A 116 7.87 -4.21 -15.88
CA ILE A 116 8.54 -3.81 -14.64
C ILE A 116 9.89 -3.15 -14.92
N ASP A 117 10.64 -3.64 -15.90
CA ASP A 117 11.94 -3.07 -16.26
C ASP A 117 11.82 -1.65 -16.81
N VAL A 118 10.71 -1.30 -17.49
CA VAL A 118 10.42 0.10 -17.87
C VAL A 118 10.35 1.00 -16.63
N TRP A 119 9.74 0.55 -15.53
CA TRP A 119 9.72 1.32 -14.29
C TRP A 119 11.10 1.40 -13.66
N ARG A 120 11.85 0.30 -13.67
CA ARG A 120 13.22 0.23 -13.14
C ARG A 120 14.13 1.23 -13.83
N ASP A 121 14.06 1.29 -15.16
CA ASP A 121 14.81 2.25 -15.96
C ASP A 121 14.44 3.68 -15.59
N TYR A 122 13.14 3.99 -15.53
CA TYR A 122 12.68 5.33 -15.12
C TYR A 122 13.16 5.72 -13.72
N VAL A 123 13.02 4.83 -12.74
CA VAL A 123 13.44 5.06 -11.35
C VAL A 123 14.95 5.32 -11.28
N SER A 124 15.76 4.57 -12.04
CA SER A 124 17.21 4.73 -12.08
C SER A 124 17.64 6.07 -12.68
N GLN A 125 16.91 6.56 -13.69
CA GLN A 125 17.23 7.80 -14.41
C GLN A 125 16.67 9.04 -13.70
N HIS A 126 15.63 8.88 -12.88
CA HIS A 126 14.90 9.99 -12.27
C HIS A 126 14.63 9.83 -10.76
N PRO A 127 15.65 9.53 -9.93
CA PRO A 127 15.46 9.28 -8.50
C PRO A 127 14.90 10.50 -7.74
N ASP A 128 15.30 11.71 -8.11
CA ASP A 128 14.84 12.94 -7.46
C ASP A 128 13.36 13.21 -7.77
N ARG A 129 12.93 13.03 -9.03
CA ARG A 129 11.51 13.18 -9.41
C ARG A 129 10.62 12.17 -8.70
N LEU A 130 11.12 10.95 -8.50
CA LEU A 130 10.40 9.94 -7.72
C LEU A 130 10.27 10.38 -6.26
N ARG A 131 11.37 10.83 -5.66
CA ARG A 131 11.40 11.31 -4.28
C ARG A 131 10.47 12.50 -4.07
N ASP A 132 10.49 13.48 -4.97
CA ASP A 132 9.61 14.65 -4.90
C ASP A 132 8.14 14.25 -4.96
N LYS A 133 7.79 13.29 -5.82
CA LYS A 133 6.43 12.75 -5.90
C LYS A 133 5.97 12.11 -4.59
N LEU A 134 6.86 11.38 -3.91
CA LEU A 134 6.57 10.71 -2.65
C LEU A 134 6.67 11.62 -1.43
N ARG A 135 7.28 12.81 -1.56
CA ARG A 135 7.62 13.69 -0.45
C ARG A 135 6.45 13.96 0.52
N PRO A 136 5.20 14.19 0.08
CA PRO A 136 4.07 14.37 1.00
C PRO A 136 3.81 13.17 1.93
N LEU A 137 4.20 11.96 1.49
CA LEU A 137 4.06 10.72 2.25
C LEU A 137 5.32 10.37 3.05
N MET A 138 6.46 11.03 2.85
CA MET A 138 7.72 10.67 3.50
C MET A 138 7.83 11.23 4.92
N VAL A 139 7.01 10.72 5.82
CA VAL A 139 6.88 11.20 7.21
C VAL A 139 7.26 10.12 8.25
N PRO A 140 7.75 10.51 9.43
CA PRO A 140 7.98 11.89 9.90
C PRO A 140 9.19 12.56 9.23
N ALA A 141 9.21 13.89 9.22
CA ALA A 141 10.21 14.70 8.51
C ALA A 141 11.68 14.32 8.76
N PRO A 142 12.12 13.96 9.99
CA PRO A 142 13.51 13.53 10.23
C PRO A 142 13.91 12.29 9.40
N MET A 143 12.95 11.44 9.05
CA MET A 143 13.20 10.25 8.25
C MET A 143 13.07 10.51 6.76
N ALA A 144 12.54 11.67 6.34
CA ALA A 144 12.29 11.97 4.94
C ALA A 144 13.57 11.89 4.10
N GLN A 145 14.73 12.21 4.68
CA GLN A 145 16.02 12.21 3.98
C GLN A 145 16.68 10.83 3.89
N HIS A 146 16.16 9.81 4.59
CA HIS A 146 16.72 8.46 4.53
C HIS A 146 16.69 7.91 3.10
N ARG A 147 17.60 6.96 2.83
CA ARG A 147 17.71 6.29 1.52
C ARG A 147 16.34 5.77 1.09
N LEU A 148 15.98 6.03 -0.17
CA LEU A 148 14.81 5.44 -0.81
C LEU A 148 15.27 4.28 -1.68
N SER A 149 14.88 3.06 -1.32
CA SER A 149 15.02 1.86 -2.14
C SER A 149 13.73 1.59 -2.91
N VAL A 150 13.82 0.94 -4.06
CA VAL A 150 12.66 0.52 -4.85
C VAL A 150 12.70 -0.99 -5.04
N ARG A 151 11.55 -1.65 -4.81
CA ARG A 151 11.33 -3.09 -4.97
C ARG A 151 10.14 -3.31 -5.87
N TYR A 152 10.06 -4.51 -6.45
CA TYR A 152 9.03 -4.84 -7.43
C TYR A 152 8.30 -6.11 -6.99
N VAL A 153 7.00 -6.15 -7.22
CA VAL A 153 6.16 -7.33 -7.03
C VAL A 153 5.43 -7.59 -8.34
N LEU A 154 5.48 -8.83 -8.80
CA LEU A 154 4.68 -9.32 -9.92
C LEU A 154 3.68 -10.36 -9.38
N VAL A 155 2.39 -10.11 -9.54
CA VAL A 155 1.33 -11.08 -9.25
C VAL A 155 0.89 -11.70 -10.57
N ILE A 156 1.17 -12.98 -10.79
CA ILE A 156 0.90 -13.66 -12.06
C ILE A 156 0.60 -15.14 -11.84
N GLY A 157 -0.28 -15.71 -12.68
CA GLY A 157 -0.43 -17.16 -12.79
C GLY A 157 -0.95 -17.85 -11.52
N ARG A 158 -0.82 -19.19 -11.52
CA ARG A 158 -1.27 -20.09 -10.44
C ARG A 158 -0.12 -20.91 -9.85
N SER A 159 -0.20 -21.24 -8.56
CA SER A 159 0.86 -22.02 -7.87
C SER A 159 0.99 -23.45 -8.41
N ALA A 160 -0.08 -24.01 -8.97
CA ALA A 160 -0.09 -25.36 -9.53
C ALA A 160 1.02 -25.61 -10.58
N GLU A 161 1.54 -24.57 -11.22
CA GLU A 161 2.66 -24.69 -12.18
C GLU A 161 4.00 -25.09 -11.54
N PHE A 162 4.21 -24.82 -10.25
CA PHE A 162 5.51 -25.03 -9.60
C PHE A 162 5.44 -25.53 -8.15
N GLU A 163 4.26 -25.61 -7.53
CA GLU A 163 4.08 -26.03 -6.12
C GLU A 163 4.66 -27.42 -5.82
N HIS A 164 4.65 -28.32 -6.81
CA HIS A 164 5.24 -29.65 -6.71
C HIS A 164 6.49 -29.83 -7.60
N HIS A 165 7.13 -28.73 -8.02
CA HIS A 165 8.26 -28.76 -8.95
C HIS A 165 9.44 -27.92 -8.42
N ASP A 166 10.32 -28.54 -7.63
CA ASP A 166 11.36 -27.81 -6.90
C ASP A 166 12.34 -27.05 -7.80
N ALA A 167 12.67 -27.60 -8.98
CA ALA A 167 13.49 -26.90 -9.97
C ALA A 167 12.86 -25.56 -10.42
N ARG A 168 11.53 -25.52 -10.58
CA ARG A 168 10.80 -24.29 -10.94
C ARG A 168 10.77 -23.31 -9.79
N LYS A 169 10.55 -23.79 -8.55
CA LYS A 169 10.61 -22.95 -7.33
C LYS A 169 11.97 -22.27 -7.20
N MET A 170 13.06 -23.06 -7.30
CA MET A 170 14.42 -22.55 -7.22
C MET A 170 14.71 -21.56 -8.34
N ARG A 171 14.30 -21.88 -9.58
CA ARG A 171 14.48 -20.99 -10.73
C ARG A 171 13.79 -19.63 -10.53
N LEU A 172 12.53 -19.64 -10.08
CA LEU A 172 11.76 -18.44 -9.82
C LEU A 172 12.36 -17.62 -8.65
N ALA A 173 12.77 -18.29 -7.57
CA ALA A 173 13.39 -17.65 -6.41
C ALA A 173 14.72 -16.97 -6.78
N SER A 174 15.62 -17.67 -7.49
CA SER A 174 16.87 -17.09 -7.96
C SER A 174 16.65 -15.91 -8.91
N TYR A 175 15.71 -16.06 -9.86
CA TYR A 175 15.39 -14.99 -10.81
C TYR A 175 14.89 -13.72 -10.11
N GLY A 176 14.01 -13.87 -9.11
CA GLY A 176 13.49 -12.78 -8.31
C GLY A 176 14.56 -12.10 -7.46
N ALA A 177 15.39 -12.88 -6.77
CA ALA A 177 16.46 -12.37 -5.90
C ALA A 177 17.48 -11.52 -6.67
N GLU A 178 17.86 -11.94 -7.88
CA GLU A 178 18.79 -11.19 -8.75
C GLU A 178 18.23 -9.84 -9.24
N ARG A 179 16.90 -9.65 -9.16
CA ARG A 179 16.18 -8.51 -9.78
C ARG A 179 15.44 -7.64 -8.76
N ASP A 180 15.64 -7.87 -7.47
CA ASP A 180 14.83 -7.20 -6.43
C ASP A 180 13.31 -7.35 -6.69
N LEU A 181 12.91 -8.50 -7.24
CA LEU A 181 11.57 -8.82 -7.71
C LEU A 181 10.98 -9.96 -6.89
N THR A 182 9.81 -9.73 -6.30
CA THR A 182 9.00 -10.78 -5.68
C THR A 182 7.95 -11.25 -6.68
N VAL A 183 7.93 -12.55 -7.01
CA VAL A 183 6.86 -13.14 -7.82
C VAL A 183 5.86 -13.84 -6.90
N MET A 184 4.59 -13.48 -7.02
CA MET A 184 3.47 -14.08 -6.29
C MET A 184 2.43 -14.63 -7.27
N THR A 185 1.70 -15.64 -6.82
CA THR A 185 0.52 -16.16 -7.53
C THR A 185 -0.76 -15.76 -6.82
N TYR A 186 -1.88 -15.79 -7.53
CA TYR A 186 -3.20 -15.55 -6.94
C TYR A 186 -3.54 -16.53 -5.81
N ASP A 187 -3.08 -17.78 -5.90
CA ASP A 187 -3.23 -18.76 -4.82
C ASP A 187 -2.54 -18.32 -3.52
N THR A 188 -1.39 -17.65 -3.63
CA THR A 188 -0.68 -17.13 -2.45
C THR A 188 -1.48 -16.02 -1.78
N ILE A 189 -2.03 -15.09 -2.55
CA ILE A 189 -2.90 -14.02 -2.03
C ILE A 189 -4.11 -14.63 -1.31
N ARG A 190 -4.79 -15.59 -1.96
CA ARG A 190 -5.93 -16.29 -1.38
C ARG A 190 -5.59 -16.92 -0.02
N ARG A 191 -4.47 -17.66 0.07
CA ARG A 191 -4.03 -18.30 1.32
C ARG A 191 -3.72 -17.27 2.41
N GLU A 192 -3.03 -16.18 2.08
CA GLU A 192 -2.70 -15.13 3.05
C GLU A 192 -3.94 -14.40 3.59
N VAL A 193 -4.91 -14.15 2.71
CA VAL A 193 -6.20 -13.55 3.08
C VAL A 193 -6.98 -14.49 4.00
N ALA A 194 -7.10 -15.77 3.62
CA ALA A 194 -7.79 -16.78 4.43
C ALA A 194 -7.12 -17.00 5.79
N ALA A 195 -5.79 -16.94 5.86
CA ALA A 195 -5.03 -17.02 7.11
C ALA A 195 -5.11 -15.73 7.96
N GLY A 196 -5.71 -14.66 7.42
CA GLY A 196 -5.82 -13.38 8.10
C GLY A 196 -4.50 -12.60 8.22
N TYR A 197 -3.48 -12.98 7.44
CA TYR A 197 -2.19 -12.30 7.37
C TYR A 197 -2.29 -10.96 6.66
N ASN A 198 -3.10 -10.90 5.59
CA ASN A 198 -3.40 -9.63 4.94
C ASN A 198 -4.51 -8.88 5.68
N LYS A 199 -4.27 -7.60 5.94
CA LYS A 199 -5.22 -6.65 6.52
C LYS A 199 -5.74 -5.67 5.46
N PRO A 200 -6.96 -5.14 5.60
CA PRO A 200 -7.47 -4.06 4.76
C PRO A 200 -6.55 -2.83 4.86
N LYS A 201 -6.61 -1.98 3.85
CA LYS A 201 -5.75 -0.80 3.69
C LYS A 201 -6.59 0.41 3.26
N ALA A 202 -6.10 1.59 3.58
CA ALA A 202 -6.55 2.81 2.93
C ALA A 202 -6.05 2.84 1.47
N VAL A 203 -6.82 3.47 0.58
CA VAL A 203 -6.45 3.64 -0.84
C VAL A 203 -6.22 5.11 -1.14
N LEU A 204 -4.98 5.43 -1.48
CA LEU A 204 -4.58 6.73 -2.03
C LEU A 204 -4.55 6.65 -3.56
N ARG A 205 -4.77 7.79 -4.21
CA ARG A 205 -4.52 7.96 -5.65
C ARG A 205 -3.74 9.26 -5.84
N ALA A 206 -2.67 9.23 -6.63
CA ALA A 206 -1.92 10.45 -6.94
C ALA A 206 -2.81 11.41 -7.76
N ASN A 207 -2.70 12.71 -7.49
CA ASN A 207 -3.33 13.78 -8.25
C ASN A 207 -2.35 14.94 -8.47
N SER A 208 -2.78 16.03 -9.10
CA SER A 208 -1.93 17.19 -9.39
C SER A 208 -1.45 17.96 -8.15
N ARG A 209 -2.10 17.76 -7.00
CA ARG A 209 -1.79 18.46 -5.73
C ARG A 209 -1.00 17.60 -4.73
N GLY A 210 -0.87 16.30 -5.01
CA GLY A 210 -0.36 15.30 -4.08
C GLY A 210 -1.20 14.04 -4.22
N TYR A 211 -2.08 13.80 -3.25
CA TYR A 211 -2.87 12.57 -3.18
C TYR A 211 -4.33 12.84 -2.86
N ARG A 212 -5.19 11.92 -3.30
CA ARG A 212 -6.58 11.80 -2.87
C ARG A 212 -6.75 10.48 -2.10
N LEU A 213 -7.28 10.55 -0.88
CA LEU A 213 -7.77 9.38 -0.16
C LEU A 213 -9.10 8.96 -0.79
N GLN A 214 -9.04 7.89 -1.60
CA GLN A 214 -10.18 7.34 -2.33
C GLN A 214 -11.06 6.50 -1.41
N SER A 215 -10.44 5.67 -0.57
CA SER A 215 -11.12 4.78 0.39
C SER A 215 -10.38 4.77 1.72
N ALA A 216 -11.15 4.74 2.81
CA ALA A 216 -10.67 4.53 4.17
C ALA A 216 -11.19 3.19 4.74
N GLU A 217 -11.31 2.14 3.89
CA GLU A 217 -11.70 0.78 4.31
C GLU A 217 -10.89 0.30 5.52
N ALA A 218 -9.58 0.58 5.51
CA ALA A 218 -8.83 0.67 6.75
C ALA A 218 -8.55 2.11 7.13
N VAL A 219 -8.66 2.35 8.43
CA VAL A 219 -8.30 3.62 9.04
C VAL A 219 -6.79 3.88 8.80
N PRO A 220 -6.43 5.00 8.15
CA PRO A 220 -5.03 5.36 7.95
C PRO A 220 -4.39 5.79 9.28
N THR A 221 -3.13 5.43 9.47
CA THR A 221 -2.35 5.83 10.66
C THR A 221 -1.51 7.05 10.35
N ILE A 222 -1.34 7.95 11.32
CA ILE A 222 -0.49 9.16 11.29
C ILE A 222 -0.69 10.16 10.12
N MET A 223 -1.55 9.84 9.15
CA MET A 223 -1.73 10.58 7.90
C MET A 223 -2.19 12.01 8.19
N PHE A 224 -3.22 12.17 9.02
CA PHE A 224 -3.80 13.47 9.38
C PHE A 224 -2.99 14.27 10.40
N ALA A 225 -1.99 13.65 11.03
CA ALA A 225 -1.02 14.34 11.86
C ALA A 225 0.05 15.06 11.02
N HIS A 226 0.27 14.63 9.78
CA HIS A 226 1.40 15.07 8.97
C HIS A 226 1.02 15.69 7.62
N MET A 227 0.02 15.13 6.93
CA MET A 227 -0.44 15.63 5.64
C MET A 227 -1.43 16.77 5.82
N LYS A 228 -1.30 17.81 5.00
CA LYS A 228 -2.20 18.97 5.02
C LYS A 228 -3.28 18.84 3.95
N PRO A 229 -4.41 19.57 4.09
CA PRO A 229 -5.43 19.68 3.03
C PRO A 229 -4.89 20.16 1.68
N ALA A 230 -3.73 20.84 1.67
CA ALA A 230 -3.06 21.25 0.43
C ALA A 230 -2.46 20.08 -0.37
N GLU A 231 -2.11 18.98 0.31
CA GLU A 231 -1.40 17.81 -0.25
C GLU A 231 -2.26 16.55 -0.25
N LEU A 232 -3.35 16.54 0.52
CA LEU A 232 -4.28 15.43 0.64
C LEU A 232 -5.70 15.93 0.40
N GLU A 233 -6.39 15.30 -0.54
CA GLU A 233 -7.81 15.47 -0.79
C GLU A 233 -8.58 14.25 -0.25
N LEU A 234 -9.80 14.44 0.22
CA LEU A 234 -10.68 13.33 0.65
C LEU A 234 -11.78 13.11 -0.38
N SER A 235 -12.06 11.86 -0.73
CA SER A 235 -13.32 11.52 -1.39
C SER A 235 -14.48 11.62 -0.38
N ASP A 236 -15.71 11.83 -0.88
CA ASP A 236 -16.90 11.86 -0.01
C ASP A 236 -17.05 10.57 0.79
N VAL A 237 -16.74 9.42 0.16
CA VAL A 237 -16.78 8.10 0.79
C VAL A 237 -15.74 7.98 1.91
N ALA A 238 -14.50 8.39 1.65
CA ALA A 238 -13.43 8.34 2.65
C ALA A 238 -13.70 9.30 3.81
N GLU A 239 -14.18 10.51 3.52
CA GLU A 239 -14.55 11.48 4.55
C GLU A 239 -15.70 10.97 5.44
N ALA A 240 -16.75 10.41 4.84
CA ALA A 240 -17.86 9.82 5.58
C ALA A 240 -17.39 8.68 6.50
N ALA A 241 -16.53 7.79 6.00
CA ALA A 241 -15.95 6.70 6.79
C ALA A 241 -15.09 7.21 7.96
N LEU A 242 -14.24 8.21 7.73
CA LEU A 242 -13.41 8.81 8.78
C LEU A 242 -14.26 9.49 9.85
N ARG A 243 -15.32 10.20 9.46
CA ARG A 243 -16.25 10.83 10.42
C ARG A 243 -17.01 9.78 11.23
N ALA A 244 -17.44 8.69 10.61
CA ALA A 244 -18.05 7.55 11.33
C ALA A 244 -17.09 6.92 12.34
N GLU A 245 -15.79 6.94 12.04
CA GLU A 245 -14.69 6.53 12.94
C GLU A 245 -14.31 7.60 13.98
N GLY A 246 -14.99 8.75 14.01
CA GLY A 246 -14.80 9.81 15.01
C GLY A 246 -13.63 10.75 14.73
N TYR A 247 -13.10 10.80 13.51
CA TYR A 247 -12.08 11.79 13.15
C TYR A 247 -12.65 13.21 13.11
N ASP A 248 -11.91 14.18 13.67
CA ASP A 248 -12.22 15.61 13.53
C ASP A 248 -11.73 16.16 12.19
N ILE A 249 -12.42 15.74 11.12
CA ILE A 249 -12.10 16.14 9.75
C ILE A 249 -12.30 17.64 9.53
N ASP A 250 -13.20 18.30 10.28
CA ASP A 250 -13.42 19.74 10.15
C ASP A 250 -12.22 20.54 10.66
N ALA A 251 -11.63 20.15 11.78
CA ALA A 251 -10.39 20.75 12.25
C ALA A 251 -9.23 20.50 11.28
N TRP A 252 -9.10 19.28 10.78
CA TRP A 252 -8.07 18.97 9.79
C TRP A 252 -8.19 19.83 8.52
N LYS A 253 -9.42 20.01 8.00
CA LYS A 253 -9.69 20.89 6.85
C LYS A 253 -9.31 22.35 7.11
N ARG A 254 -9.28 22.81 8.37
CA ARG A 254 -8.76 24.12 8.78
C ARG A 254 -7.24 24.17 8.97
N ASN A 255 -6.51 23.16 8.51
CA ASN A 255 -5.06 22.98 8.71
C ASN A 255 -4.65 22.72 10.17
N GLU A 256 -5.55 22.19 11.00
CA GLU A 256 -5.21 21.77 12.36
C GLU A 256 -4.84 20.27 12.35
N PRO A 257 -3.58 19.89 12.65
CA PRO A 257 -3.16 18.50 12.56
C PRO A 257 -3.81 17.63 13.64
N LEU A 258 -4.24 16.42 13.26
CA LEU A 258 -4.86 15.45 14.15
C LEU A 258 -3.78 14.62 14.84
N VAL A 259 -3.19 15.16 15.90
CA VAL A 259 -2.04 14.56 16.61
C VAL A 259 -2.45 13.70 17.80
N PHE A 260 -3.72 13.75 18.20
CA PHE A 260 -4.24 13.03 19.35
C PHE A 260 -4.93 11.74 18.89
N ASN A 261 -4.32 10.59 19.21
CA ASN A 261 -4.72 9.26 18.71
C ASN A 261 -4.95 9.21 17.18
N ASP A 262 -4.23 10.07 16.43
CA ASP A 262 -4.40 10.31 14.99
C ASP A 262 -5.79 10.83 14.54
N LYS A 263 -6.73 11.06 15.47
CA LYS A 263 -8.15 11.33 15.19
C LYS A 263 -8.59 12.75 15.53
N TRP A 264 -7.96 13.38 16.51
CA TRP A 264 -8.44 14.63 17.07
C TRP A 264 -7.34 15.67 17.16
N THR A 265 -7.74 16.94 17.19
CA THR A 265 -6.86 17.96 17.73
C THR A 265 -6.85 17.88 19.25
N ARG A 266 -5.93 18.61 19.88
CA ARG A 266 -5.96 18.80 21.35
C ARG A 266 -7.26 19.46 21.82
N ASP A 267 -7.78 20.41 21.04
CA ASP A 267 -8.86 21.30 21.47
C ASP A 267 -10.25 20.65 21.23
N SER A 268 -10.33 19.61 20.39
CA SER A 268 -11.55 18.86 20.07
C SER A 268 -11.99 17.90 21.20
N GLU A 269 -11.04 17.37 21.96
CA GLU A 269 -11.28 16.35 23.00
C GLU A 269 -10.46 16.66 24.29
N PRO A 270 -10.76 17.77 24.99
CA PRO A 270 -9.92 18.27 26.09
C PRO A 270 -9.85 17.31 27.29
N ALA A 271 -10.95 16.65 27.63
CA ALA A 271 -11.00 15.69 28.75
C ALA A 271 -10.08 14.49 28.52
N LEU A 272 -10.01 14.02 27.28
CA LEU A 272 -9.13 12.94 26.84
C LEU A 272 -7.65 13.37 26.90
N TYR A 273 -7.33 14.60 26.48
CA TYR A 273 -5.97 15.16 26.62
C TYR A 273 -5.53 15.33 28.08
N GLU A 274 -6.41 15.82 28.94
CA GLU A 274 -6.14 16.01 30.38
C GLU A 274 -5.91 14.68 31.09
N SER A 275 -6.57 13.61 30.65
CA SER A 275 -6.38 12.26 31.19
C SER A 275 -5.04 11.60 30.80
N MET A 276 -4.30 12.18 29.85
CA MET A 276 -3.03 11.61 29.38
C MET A 276 -1.86 11.81 30.34
N HIS A 277 -0.86 10.93 30.20
CA HIS A 277 0.39 11.05 30.94
C HIS A 277 1.10 12.39 30.62
N PRO A 278 1.62 13.13 31.63
CA PRO A 278 2.22 14.46 31.44
C PRO A 278 3.37 14.54 30.42
N ALA A 279 4.09 13.43 30.20
CA ALA A 279 5.14 13.35 29.18
C ALA A 279 4.57 13.48 27.75
N VAL A 280 3.39 12.91 27.50
CA VAL A 280 2.68 12.99 26.20
C VAL A 280 2.14 14.41 26.00
N GLN A 281 1.58 15.02 27.04
CA GLN A 281 1.13 16.41 27.03
C GLN A 281 2.27 17.38 26.66
N LYS A 282 3.47 17.21 27.26
CA LYS A 282 4.66 18.02 26.93
C LYS A 282 5.14 17.85 25.49
N PHE A 283 5.05 16.64 24.92
CA PHE A 283 5.40 16.39 23.52
C PHE A 283 4.44 17.11 22.56
N ILE A 284 3.13 17.01 22.81
CA ILE A 284 2.08 17.64 21.99
C ILE A 284 2.20 19.18 22.04
N ALA A 285 2.41 19.76 23.23
CA ALA A 285 2.55 21.21 23.38
C ALA A 285 3.76 21.80 22.61
N ARG A 286 4.83 21.01 22.43
CA ARG A 286 6.01 21.42 21.66
C ARG A 286 5.73 21.50 20.15
N GLN A 287 4.88 20.63 19.60
CA GLN A 287 4.54 20.66 18.17
C GLN A 287 3.74 21.91 17.77
N LYS A 288 2.91 22.46 18.67
CA LYS A 288 2.16 23.71 18.44
C LYS A 288 3.08 24.94 18.32
N LYS A 289 4.20 24.97 19.07
CA LYS A 289 5.19 26.06 18.99
C LYS A 289 5.98 26.07 17.67
N SER A 290 6.09 24.94 16.99
CA SER A 290 6.77 24.80 15.68
C SER A 290 5.87 25.01 14.47
N GLY A 291 4.57 25.32 14.65
CA GLY A 291 3.66 25.71 13.57
C GLY A 291 3.89 27.16 13.11
N PRO A 292 3.44 27.56 11.90
CA PRO A 292 3.77 28.84 11.26
C PRO A 292 3.10 30.08 11.88
N GLY A 293 2.83 30.07 13.19
CA GLY A 293 2.32 31.22 13.96
C GLY A 293 3.04 31.44 15.30
N GLY A 294 4.08 30.66 15.62
CA GLY A 294 4.85 30.79 16.87
C GLY A 294 6.06 31.70 16.75
N GLY A 295 5.88 32.91 16.20
CA GLY A 295 6.94 33.90 16.09
C GLY A 295 6.44 35.28 16.48
N SER A 296 6.32 35.53 17.79
CA SER A 296 6.48 36.82 18.49
C SER A 296 5.92 36.69 19.91
N ASP A 297 6.83 36.53 20.87
CA ASP A 297 7.09 37.49 21.95
C ASP A 297 8.33 37.05 22.74
#